data_AF-A0A8S9DU87-F1
#
_entry.id   AF-A0A8S9DU87-F1
#
_cell.length_a   1.000
_cell.length_b   1.000
_cell.length_c   1.000
_cell.angle_alpha   90.00
_cell.angle_beta   90.00
_cell.angle_gamma   90.00
#
_symmetry.space_group_name_H-M   'P 1'
#
loop_
_entity.id
_entity.type
_entity.pdbx_description
1 polymer ?
#
loop_
_entity_poly.entity_id
_entity_poly.type
_entity_poly.pdbx_seq_one_letter_code
_entity_poly.pdbx_strand_id
1 'polypeptide(L)'
;MEVNESHSHLIKEVQAHLYPWRKRTIGIDGHDGVGKSGLARYIAWELDLPAIETDLLIVRNAKPPAYRYDDLARLIDARHALNRPVIVEGVFLLHTLCKINVACDFLIYVENEEDNSSLALGDSLEVYDKEFNTKGKANHVFTWRIDR
;
A
#
# COMPACT_ATOMS: atom_id res chain seq x y z
N MET A 1 1.65 15.19 -8.97
CA MET A 1 0.77 15.17 -7.79
C MET A 1 1.03 16.46 -7.04
N GLU A 2 0.04 17.34 -6.98
CA GLU A 2 0.13 18.55 -6.17
C GLU A 2 -0.15 18.17 -4.72
N VAL A 3 0.74 18.56 -3.80
CA VAL A 3 0.58 18.31 -2.36
C VAL A 3 -0.40 19.33 -1.81
N ASN A 4 -1.45 18.86 -1.15
CA ASN A 4 -2.55 19.68 -0.63
C ASN A 4 -2.94 19.30 0.80
N GLU A 5 -4.03 19.86 1.31
CA GLU A 5 -4.50 19.61 2.68
C GLU A 5 -4.80 18.13 2.96
N SER A 6 -5.29 17.38 1.98
CA SER A 6 -5.55 15.93 2.12
C SER A 6 -4.27 15.15 2.41
N HIS A 7 -3.16 15.54 1.79
CA HIS A 7 -1.85 14.95 2.07
C HIS A 7 -1.42 15.25 3.51
N SER A 8 -1.51 16.52 3.92
CA SER A 8 -1.17 16.96 5.27
C SER A 8 -2.02 16.25 6.34
N HIS A 9 -3.30 16.01 6.06
CA HIS A 9 -4.20 15.28 6.94
C HIS A 9 -3.79 13.80 7.07
N LEU A 10 -3.53 13.14 5.94
CA LEU A 10 -3.06 11.76 5.93
C LEU A 10 -1.74 11.59 6.70
N ILE A 11 -0.77 12.50 6.50
CA ILE A 11 0.50 12.46 7.24
C ILE A 11 0.26 12.50 8.75
N LYS A 12 -0.65 13.37 9.24
CA LYS A 12 -0.98 13.44 10.67
C LYS A 12 -1.59 12.14 11.20
N GLU A 13 -2.48 11.51 10.43
CA GLU A 13 -3.09 10.24 10.83
C GLU A 13 -2.07 9.10 10.90
N VAL A 14 -1.24 8.96 9.86
CA VAL A 14 -0.18 7.96 9.81
C VAL A 14 0.80 8.22 10.97
N GLN A 15 1.21 9.46 11.18
CA GLN A 15 2.08 9.84 12.27
C GLN A 15 1.48 9.47 13.64
N ALA A 16 0.21 9.79 13.88
CA ALA A 16 -0.47 9.43 15.13
C ALA A 16 -0.52 7.91 15.36
N HIS A 17 -0.62 7.11 14.29
CA HIS A 17 -0.59 5.66 14.38
C HIS A 17 0.81 5.10 14.69
N LEU A 18 1.87 5.79 14.22
CA LEU A 18 3.25 5.36 14.37
C LEU A 18 3.85 5.63 15.75
N TYR A 19 3.34 6.61 16.51
CA TYR A 19 3.89 6.98 17.81
C TYR A 19 3.21 6.25 18.98
N PRO A 20 3.98 5.76 19.99
CA PRO A 20 5.43 5.69 20.02
C PRO A 20 5.97 4.70 18.97
N TRP A 21 7.13 5.02 18.39
CA TRP A 21 7.77 4.23 17.33
C TRP A 21 7.89 2.75 17.72
N ARG A 22 7.23 1.90 16.95
CA ARG A 22 7.22 0.44 17.13
C ARG A 22 7.03 -0.27 15.81
N LYS A 23 7.25 -1.59 15.78
CA LYS A 23 6.93 -2.42 14.61
C LYS A 23 5.48 -2.21 14.16
N ARG A 24 5.32 -1.70 12.94
CA ARG A 24 4.05 -1.43 12.28
C ARG A 24 4.20 -1.62 10.78
N THR A 25 3.27 -2.33 10.16
CA THR A 25 3.17 -2.37 8.70
C THR A 25 2.07 -1.43 8.24
N ILE A 26 2.45 -0.39 7.50
CA ILE A 26 1.53 0.53 6.85
C ILE A 26 1.32 0.02 5.43
N GLY A 27 0.09 -0.35 5.09
CA GLY A 27 -0.26 -0.81 3.76
C GLY A 27 -0.82 0.32 2.90
N ILE A 28 -0.40 0.39 1.64
CA ILE A 28 -0.96 1.28 0.63
C ILE A 28 -1.47 0.42 -0.54
N ASP A 29 -2.78 0.34 -0.66
CA ASP A 29 -3.49 -0.51 -1.62
C ASP A 29 -4.40 0.33 -2.52
N GLY A 30 -4.95 -0.30 -3.55
CA GLY A 30 -5.73 0.35 -4.60
C GLY A 30 -5.39 -0.23 -5.98
N HIS A 31 -6.23 0.10 -6.96
CA HIS A 31 -6.11 -0.45 -8.31
C HIS A 31 -4.83 0.03 -9.02
N ASP A 32 -4.46 -0.63 -10.10
CA ASP A 32 -3.32 -0.20 -10.92
C ASP A 32 -3.54 1.23 -11.46
N GLY A 33 -2.47 2.02 -11.57
CA GLY A 33 -2.52 3.39 -12.11
C GLY A 33 -3.11 4.48 -11.19
N VAL A 34 -3.70 4.15 -10.03
CA VAL A 34 -4.35 5.14 -9.15
C VAL A 34 -3.40 6.03 -8.33
N GLY A 35 -2.08 5.95 -8.54
CA GLY A 35 -1.10 6.84 -7.88
C GLY A 35 -0.53 6.35 -6.55
N LYS A 36 -0.76 5.09 -6.17
CA LYS A 36 -0.25 4.46 -4.94
C LYS A 36 1.25 4.67 -4.70
N SER A 37 2.10 4.31 -5.64
CA SER A 37 3.56 4.44 -5.48
C SER A 37 3.99 5.90 -5.31
N GLY A 38 3.28 6.85 -5.94
CA GLY A 38 3.51 8.28 -5.73
C GLY A 38 3.21 8.70 -4.29
N LEU A 39 2.05 8.29 -3.78
CA LEU A 39 1.66 8.54 -2.39
C LEU A 39 2.60 7.84 -1.39
N ALA A 40 2.98 6.59 -1.65
CA ALA A 40 3.88 5.83 -0.80
C ALA A 40 5.24 6.49 -0.65
N ARG A 41 5.84 6.95 -1.77
CA ARG A 41 7.11 7.69 -1.76
C ARG A 41 6.97 9.03 -1.05
N TYR A 42 5.85 9.73 -1.21
CA TYR A 42 5.58 10.98 -0.50
C TYR A 42 5.54 10.76 1.03
N ILE A 43 4.77 9.79 1.52
CA ILE A 43 4.69 9.47 2.95
C ILE A 43 6.04 9.00 3.49
N ALA A 44 6.75 8.17 2.72
CA ALA A 44 8.09 7.70 3.07
C ALA A 44 9.07 8.87 3.26
N TRP A 45 9.03 9.86 2.37
CA TRP A 45 9.85 11.06 2.43
C TRP A 45 9.48 11.95 3.63
N GLU A 46 8.20 12.26 3.83
CA GLU A 46 7.73 13.12 4.92
C GLU A 46 8.02 12.55 6.32
N LEU A 47 7.93 11.23 6.46
CA LEU A 47 8.03 10.54 7.76
C LEU A 47 9.37 9.83 7.99
N ASP A 48 10.33 9.95 7.07
CA ASP A 48 11.61 9.22 7.09
C ASP A 48 11.43 7.70 7.29
N LEU A 49 10.53 7.12 6.49
CA LEU A 49 10.17 5.70 6.53
C LEU A 49 10.64 4.96 5.28
N PRO A 50 11.08 3.70 5.40
CA PRO A 50 11.28 2.87 4.21
C PRO A 50 9.93 2.48 3.61
N ALA A 51 9.87 2.48 2.27
CA ALA A 51 8.77 1.95 1.49
C ALA A 51 9.24 0.74 0.66
N ILE A 52 8.44 -0.33 0.67
CA ILE A 52 8.63 -1.52 -0.15
C ILE A 52 7.56 -1.51 -1.23
N GLU A 53 7.97 -1.33 -2.48
CA GLU A 53 7.11 -1.43 -3.66
C GLU A 53 7.07 -2.89 -4.11
N THR A 54 5.93 -3.56 -3.94
CA THR A 54 5.79 -5.01 -4.23
C THR A 54 5.99 -5.34 -5.71
N ASP A 55 5.80 -4.37 -6.60
CA ASP A 55 6.05 -4.51 -8.04
C ASP A 55 7.51 -4.91 -8.34
N LEU A 56 8.46 -4.48 -7.50
CA LEU A 56 9.88 -4.86 -7.61
C LEU A 56 10.14 -6.34 -7.26
N LEU A 57 9.16 -7.00 -6.66
CA LEU A 57 9.22 -8.39 -6.23
C LEU A 57 8.34 -9.31 -7.08
N ILE A 58 7.73 -8.82 -8.16
CA ILE A 58 6.92 -9.63 -9.07
C ILE A 58 7.79 -10.71 -9.73
N VAL A 59 7.30 -11.95 -9.69
CA VAL A 59 7.84 -13.07 -10.45
C VAL A 59 7.45 -12.90 -11.90
N ARG A 60 8.44 -12.71 -12.78
CA ARG A 60 8.22 -12.51 -14.21
C ARG A 60 7.40 -13.67 -14.81
N ASN A 61 6.45 -13.32 -15.67
CA ASN A 61 5.58 -14.25 -16.41
C ASN A 61 4.62 -15.10 -15.54
N ALA A 62 4.48 -14.84 -14.24
CA ALA A 62 3.46 -15.48 -13.43
C ALA A 62 2.06 -14.98 -13.82
N LYS A 63 1.11 -15.92 -13.96
CA LYS A 63 -0.32 -15.63 -14.17
C LYS A 63 -1.15 -16.54 -13.25
N PRO A 64 -1.87 -16.01 -12.25
CA PRO A 64 -1.97 -14.59 -11.85
C PRO A 64 -0.62 -14.03 -11.33
N PRO A 65 -0.48 -12.70 -11.13
CA PRO A 65 0.71 -12.12 -10.54
C PRO A 65 1.11 -12.84 -9.25
N ALA A 66 2.36 -13.30 -9.20
CA ALA A 66 2.97 -13.88 -8.02
C ALA A 66 4.16 -13.03 -7.60
N TYR A 67 4.44 -13.01 -6.31
CA TYR A 67 5.52 -12.23 -5.74
C TYR A 67 6.58 -13.16 -5.16
N ARG A 68 7.81 -12.66 -5.04
CA ARG A 68 8.87 -13.29 -4.24
C ARG A 68 8.54 -13.13 -2.76
N TYR A 69 7.58 -13.93 -2.28
CA TYR A 69 6.98 -13.82 -0.95
C TYR A 69 8.02 -13.91 0.18
N ASP A 70 8.98 -14.83 0.06
CA ASP A 70 10.06 -14.98 1.04
C ASP A 70 10.92 -13.72 1.15
N ASP A 71 11.18 -13.03 0.04
CA ASP A 71 11.97 -11.81 0.05
C ASP A 71 11.18 -10.63 0.64
N LEU A 72 9.88 -10.53 0.32
CA LEU A 72 9.00 -9.54 0.93
C LEU A 72 8.94 -9.72 2.46
N ALA A 73 8.73 -10.96 2.92
CA ALA A 73 8.70 -11.28 4.34
C ALA A 73 10.02 -10.90 5.03
N ARG A 74 11.16 -11.24 4.43
CA ARG A 74 12.48 -10.89 4.98
C ARG A 74 12.72 -9.38 5.07
N LEU A 75 12.25 -8.60 4.08
CA LEU A 75 12.37 -7.13 4.11
C LEU A 75 11.55 -6.52 5.24
N ILE A 76 10.31 -7.00 5.43
CA ILE A 76 9.43 -6.54 6.51
C ILE A 76 10.00 -6.97 7.87
N ASP A 77 10.41 -8.23 8.01
CA ASP A 77 10.96 -8.78 9.25
C ASP A 77 12.24 -8.07 9.68
N ALA A 78 13.11 -7.70 8.73
CA ALA A 78 14.31 -6.93 9.05
C ALA A 78 13.98 -5.58 9.71
N ARG A 79 12.85 -4.96 9.36
CA ARG A 79 12.36 -3.72 9.99
C ARG A 79 11.73 -4.00 11.35
N HIS A 80 10.86 -4.99 11.41
CA HIS A 80 10.17 -5.36 12.64
C HIS A 80 11.11 -5.88 13.73
N ALA A 81 12.18 -6.58 13.37
CA ALA A 81 13.21 -7.04 14.30
C ALA A 81 13.94 -5.88 15.00
N LEU A 82 14.02 -4.72 14.34
CA LEU A 82 14.53 -3.48 14.93
C LEU A 82 13.44 -2.67 15.69
N ASN A 83 12.25 -3.25 15.86
CA ASN A 83 11.04 -2.58 16.35
C ASN A 83 10.69 -1.31 15.57
N ARG A 84 10.90 -1.33 14.24
CA ARG A 84 10.64 -0.19 13.37
C ARG A 84 9.49 -0.43 12.39
N PRO A 85 8.69 0.59 12.06
CA PRO A 85 7.71 0.58 11.00
C PRO A 85 8.32 0.45 9.61
N VAL A 86 7.44 0.07 8.68
CA VAL A 86 7.68 -0.04 7.24
C VAL A 86 6.38 0.24 6.46
N ILE A 87 6.51 0.88 5.31
CA ILE A 87 5.43 1.04 4.34
C ILE A 87 5.54 -0.08 3.31
N VAL A 88 4.44 -0.70 2.94
CA VAL A 88 4.35 -1.69 1.86
C VAL A 88 3.26 -1.26 0.90
N GLU A 89 3.59 -1.16 -0.39
CA GLU A 89 2.69 -0.68 -1.43
C GLU A 89 2.54 -1.72 -2.54
N GLY A 90 1.32 -1.89 -3.03
CA GLY A 90 1.05 -2.81 -4.12
C GLY A 90 -0.42 -2.98 -4.45
N VAL A 91 -0.67 -3.57 -5.62
CA VAL A 91 -1.97 -4.16 -5.94
C VAL A 91 -2.08 -5.52 -5.24
N PHE A 92 -3.29 -5.93 -4.83
CA PHE A 92 -3.52 -7.18 -4.08
C PHE A 92 -2.79 -7.23 -2.73
N LEU A 93 -2.56 -6.08 -2.10
CA LEU A 93 -1.65 -5.97 -0.96
C LEU A 93 -2.11 -6.81 0.24
N LEU A 94 -3.38 -6.75 0.63
CA LEU A 94 -3.87 -7.51 1.79
C LEU A 94 -3.75 -9.02 1.58
N HIS A 95 -4.00 -9.49 0.36
CA HIS A 95 -3.79 -10.89 0.01
C HIS A 95 -2.31 -11.28 0.10
N THR A 96 -1.42 -10.42 -0.41
CA THR A 96 0.02 -10.62 -0.33
C THR A 96 0.53 -10.66 1.11
N LEU A 97 0.10 -9.74 1.97
CA LEU A 97 0.44 -9.71 3.39
C LEU A 97 -0.11 -10.93 4.15
N CYS A 98 -1.34 -11.36 3.83
CA CYS A 98 -1.94 -12.57 4.38
C CYS A 98 -1.12 -13.82 4.06
N LYS A 99 -0.66 -13.97 2.80
CA LYS A 99 0.18 -15.10 2.38
C LYS A 99 1.50 -15.23 3.14
N ILE A 100 2.07 -14.12 3.61
CA ILE A 100 3.31 -14.10 4.39
C ILE A 100 3.07 -13.95 5.90
N ASN A 101 1.82 -14.07 6.35
CA ASN A 101 1.42 -13.95 7.76
C ASN A 101 1.88 -12.63 8.41
N VAL A 102 1.83 -11.53 7.66
CA VAL A 102 2.09 -10.17 8.16
C VAL A 102 0.76 -9.44 8.33
N ALA A 103 0.55 -8.84 9.50
CA ALA A 103 -0.62 -8.00 9.74
C ALA A 103 -0.40 -6.61 9.11
N CYS A 104 -1.45 -6.07 8.46
CA CYS A 104 -1.49 -4.66 8.08
C CYS A 104 -2.05 -3.85 9.26
N ASP A 105 -1.22 -3.02 9.88
CA ASP A 105 -1.59 -2.26 11.09
C ASP A 105 -2.38 -0.98 10.76
N PHE A 106 -2.11 -0.40 9.58
CA PHE A 106 -2.82 0.76 9.05
C PHE A 106 -2.90 0.64 7.54
N LEU A 107 -4.11 0.61 6.99
CA LEU A 107 -4.36 0.49 5.56
C LEU A 107 -4.83 1.82 4.97
N ILE A 108 -4.14 2.27 3.94
CA ILE A 108 -4.54 3.38 3.08
C ILE A 108 -5.01 2.79 1.76
N TYR A 109 -6.25 3.09 1.37
CA TYR A 109 -6.78 2.73 0.06
C TYR A 109 -6.79 3.95 -0.84
N VAL A 110 -6.12 3.88 -1.99
CA VAL A 110 -5.95 5.01 -2.91
C VAL A 110 -6.93 4.90 -4.07
N GLU A 111 -7.60 6.01 -4.36
CA GLU A 111 -8.51 6.15 -5.50
C GLU A 111 -8.13 7.38 -6.33
N ASN A 112 -8.34 7.28 -7.64
CA ASN A 112 -8.32 8.41 -8.55
C ASN A 112 -9.73 8.57 -9.12
N GLU A 113 -10.25 9.79 -9.10
CA GLU A 113 -11.62 10.05 -9.55
C GLU A 113 -11.85 9.88 -11.06
N GLU A 114 -10.80 9.94 -11.88
CA GLU A 114 -10.90 9.71 -13.33
C GLU A 114 -10.85 8.22 -13.71
N ASP A 115 -10.78 7.30 -12.74
CA ASP A 115 -10.71 5.82 -12.90
C ASP A 115 -9.97 5.36 -14.16
N ASN A 116 -8.64 5.53 -14.15
CA ASN A 116 -7.75 5.02 -15.20
C ASN A 116 -7.17 3.65 -14.84
N SER A 117 -7.96 2.80 -14.16
CA SER A 117 -7.52 1.47 -13.78
C SER A 117 -7.23 0.63 -15.04
N SER A 118 -6.10 -0.07 -15.02
CA SER A 118 -5.67 -0.90 -16.15
C SER A 118 -6.56 -2.15 -16.27
N LEU A 119 -7.16 -2.32 -17.45
CA LEU A 119 -8.09 -3.44 -17.77
C LEU A 119 -7.45 -4.83 -17.61
N ALA A 120 -6.12 -4.91 -17.50
CA ALA A 120 -5.38 -6.17 -17.51
C ALA A 120 -5.64 -7.06 -16.27
N LEU A 121 -6.15 -6.48 -15.18
CA LEU A 121 -6.39 -7.19 -13.91
C LEU A 121 -7.87 -7.27 -13.51
N GLY A 122 -8.80 -6.79 -14.35
CA GLY A 122 -10.22 -6.56 -14.00
C GLY A 122 -10.88 -7.71 -13.23
N ASP A 123 -10.95 -8.92 -13.81
CA ASP A 123 -11.62 -10.06 -13.18
C ASP A 123 -10.96 -10.47 -11.84
N SER A 124 -9.64 -10.37 -11.74
CA SER A 124 -8.90 -10.71 -10.51
C SER A 124 -9.08 -9.65 -9.43
N LEU A 125 -9.17 -8.38 -9.80
CA LEU A 125 -9.45 -7.26 -8.89
C LEU A 125 -10.85 -7.33 -8.32
N GLU A 126 -11.87 -7.66 -9.13
CA GLU A 126 -13.22 -7.84 -8.60
C GLU A 126 -13.33 -8.95 -7.56
N VAL A 127 -12.68 -10.10 -7.82
CA VAL A 127 -12.62 -11.21 -6.86
C VAL A 127 -11.90 -10.78 -5.58
N TYR A 128 -10.76 -10.11 -5.75
CA TYR A 128 -9.98 -9.60 -4.63
C TYR A 128 -10.76 -8.60 -3.77
N ASP A 129 -11.42 -7.62 -4.37
CA ASP A 129 -12.16 -6.59 -3.64
C ASP A 129 -13.36 -7.19 -2.91
N LYS A 130 -14.03 -8.20 -3.48
CA LYS A 130 -15.09 -8.95 -2.79
C LYS A 130 -14.57 -9.73 -1.59
N GLU A 131 -13.42 -10.39 -1.72
CA GLU A 131 -12.84 -11.21 -0.66
C GLU A 131 -12.25 -10.35 0.47
N PHE A 132 -11.47 -9.33 0.11
CA PHE A 132 -10.72 -8.56 1.08
C PHE A 132 -11.44 -7.31 1.55
N ASN A 133 -12.46 -6.81 0.83
CA ASN A 133 -13.17 -5.56 1.14
C ASN A 133 -12.17 -4.44 1.49
N THR A 134 -11.17 -4.24 0.64
CA THR A 134 -10.00 -3.37 0.86
C THR A 134 -10.41 -1.97 1.27
N LYS A 135 -11.29 -1.33 0.48
CA LYS A 135 -11.84 -0.01 0.79
C LYS A 135 -12.60 0.00 2.12
N GLY A 136 -13.41 -1.02 2.41
CA GLY A 136 -14.16 -1.12 3.67
C GLY A 136 -13.30 -1.42 4.90
N LYS A 137 -12.09 -1.95 4.73
CA LYS A 137 -11.10 -2.18 5.79
C LYS A 137 -10.07 -1.06 5.91
N ALA A 138 -10.08 -0.09 5.00
CA ALA A 138 -9.14 1.01 5.01
C ALA A 138 -9.31 1.87 6.26
N ASN A 139 -8.20 2.21 6.89
CA ASN A 139 -8.17 3.23 7.94
C ASN A 139 -8.32 4.62 7.33
N HIS A 140 -7.84 4.81 6.10
CA HIS A 140 -7.97 6.04 5.33
C HIS A 140 -8.21 5.73 3.86
N VAL A 141 -9.17 6.42 3.23
CA VAL A 141 -9.36 6.42 1.77
C VAL A 141 -8.79 7.71 1.22
N PHE A 142 -7.73 7.61 0.43
CA PHE A 142 -7.07 8.76 -0.17
C PHE A 142 -7.54 8.95 -1.62
N THR A 143 -8.36 9.97 -1.85
CA THR A 143 -8.85 10.33 -3.18
C THR A 143 -8.12 11.57 -3.69
N TRP A 144 -7.64 11.52 -4.94
CA TRP A 144 -7.01 12.67 -5.59
C TRP A 144 -7.47 12.83 -7.04
N ARG A 145 -7.34 14.05 -7.54
CA ARG A 145 -7.65 14.45 -8.93
C ARG A 145 -6.40 14.97 -9.62
N ILE A 146 -6.33 14.79 -10.93
CA ILE A 146 -5.40 15.56 -11.78
C ILE A 146 -6.16 16.81 -12.21
N ASP A 147 -5.76 17.98 -11.71
CA ASP A 147 -6.22 19.23 -12.29
C ASP A 147 -5.58 19.38 -13.68
N ARG A 148 -6.41 19.40 -14.73
CA ARG A 148 -5.98 19.60 -16.12
C ARG A 148 -6.01 21.08 -16.50
#